data_AF-A0A9D5N9Z6-F1
#
_entry.id   AF-A0A9D5N9Z6-F1
#
_cell.length_a   1.000
_cell.length_b   1.000
_cell.length_c   1.000
_cell.angle_alpha   90.00
_cell.angle_beta   90.00
_cell.angle_gamma   90.00
#
_symmetry.space_group_name_H-M   'P 1'
#
loop_
_entity.id
_entity.type
_entity.pdbx_description
1 polymer ?
#
loop_
_entity_poly.entity_id
_entity_poly.type
_entity_poly.pdbx_seq_one_letter_code
_entity_poly.pdbx_strand_id
1 'polypeptide(L)'
;MRKHIKRTCMLFLLALFSWIFAITLPSSAHAWFTLITVGLLMAGVSYTGVCLFYKFAPSMSPYKAFALVDGLIGLALALYAVYDILTDTGWFAGLLGAIILMFIVPINMGLLVVDLILWYIHKNNTRKRDQ
;
A
#
# COMPACT_ATOMS: atom_id res chain seq x y z
N MET A 1 -7.51 -5.98 18.82
CA MET A 1 -8.08 -4.85 18.04
C MET A 1 -7.48 -3.49 18.36
N ARG A 2 -7.52 -2.99 19.61
CA ARG A 2 -7.10 -1.61 19.96
C ARG A 2 -5.68 -1.21 19.49
N LYS A 3 -4.72 -2.14 19.56
CA LYS A 3 -3.33 -1.92 19.11
C LYS A 3 -3.20 -1.78 17.58
N HIS A 4 -4.05 -2.46 16.82
CA HIS A 4 -4.07 -2.40 15.35
C HIS A 4 -4.71 -1.09 14.86
N ILE A 5 -5.82 -0.69 15.47
CA ILE A 5 -6.49 0.60 15.17
C ILE A 5 -5.52 1.77 15.38
N LYS A 6 -4.78 1.78 16.51
CA LYS A 6 -3.77 2.81 16.79
C LYS A 6 -2.69 2.89 15.70
N ARG A 7 -2.19 1.75 15.21
CA ARG A 7 -1.16 1.71 14.15
C ARG A 7 -1.70 2.20 12.81
N THR A 8 -2.93 1.83 12.48
CA THR A 8 -3.59 2.27 11.24
C THR A 8 -3.83 3.78 11.29
N CYS A 9 -4.40 4.30 12.39
CA CYS A 9 -4.57 5.74 12.59
C CYS A 9 -3.23 6.48 12.53
N MET A 10 -2.18 5.91 13.10
CA MET A 10 -0.84 6.51 13.04
C MET A 10 -0.32 6.61 11.60
N LEU A 11 -0.53 5.60 10.75
CA LEU A 11 -0.17 5.65 9.32
C LEU A 11 -0.95 6.74 8.58
N PHE A 12 -2.26 6.85 8.83
CA PHE A 12 -3.08 7.91 8.23
C PHE A 12 -2.69 9.32 8.71
N LEU A 13 -2.36 9.47 10.00
CA LEU A 13 -1.87 10.73 10.55
C LEU A 13 -0.50 11.11 10.00
N LEU A 14 0.40 10.13 9.82
CA LEU A 14 1.69 10.32 9.16
C LEU A 14 1.53 10.73 7.69
N ALA A 15 0.60 10.10 6.97
CA ALA A 15 0.28 10.49 5.59
C ALA A 15 -0.24 11.93 5.54
N LEU A 16 -1.17 12.29 6.43
CA LEU A 16 -1.73 13.64 6.52
C LEU A 16 -0.64 14.67 6.85
N PHE A 17 0.22 14.37 7.82
CA PHE A 17 1.35 15.23 8.16
C PHE A 17 2.33 15.38 7.00
N SER A 18 2.68 14.28 6.32
CA SER A 18 3.55 14.30 5.13
C SER A 18 2.96 15.15 4.01
N TRP A 19 1.64 15.09 3.82
CA TRP A 19 0.95 15.88 2.80
C TRP A 19 0.92 17.38 3.12
N ILE A 20 0.59 17.73 4.38
CA ILE A 20 0.62 19.13 4.85
C ILE A 20 2.04 19.70 4.70
N PHE A 21 3.04 18.92 5.07
CA PHE A 21 4.44 19.32 4.93
C PHE A 21 4.84 19.46 3.46
N ALA A 22 4.36 18.58 2.57
CA ALA A 22 4.62 18.65 1.14
C ALA A 22 4.27 20.02 0.56
N ILE A 23 3.10 20.57 0.92
CA ILE A 23 2.58 21.86 0.44
C ILE A 23 3.54 23.03 0.76
N THR A 24 4.33 22.91 1.83
CA THR A 24 5.24 23.98 2.28
C THR A 24 6.61 23.96 1.57
N LEU A 25 6.90 22.94 0.76
CA LEU A 25 8.22 22.71 0.18
C LEU A 25 8.38 23.33 -1.22
N PRO A 26 9.60 23.49 -1.76
CA PRO A 26 9.80 23.80 -3.16
C PRO A 26 9.34 22.66 -4.09
N SER A 27 9.08 22.97 -5.37
CA SER A 27 8.54 22.04 -6.38
C SER A 27 9.38 20.76 -6.56
N SER A 28 10.71 20.85 -6.39
CA SER A 28 11.62 19.70 -6.49
C SER A 28 11.42 18.64 -5.40
N ALA A 29 10.94 19.03 -4.21
CA ALA A 29 10.70 18.11 -3.09
C ALA A 29 9.23 17.65 -3.00
N HIS A 30 8.30 18.41 -3.58
CA HIS A 30 6.87 18.11 -3.58
C HIS A 30 6.54 16.71 -4.13
N ALA A 31 7.18 16.30 -5.23
CA ALA A 31 6.94 15.00 -5.86
C ALA A 31 7.30 13.84 -4.92
N TRP A 32 8.45 13.91 -4.24
CA TRP A 32 8.90 12.88 -3.30
C TRP A 32 7.96 12.74 -2.11
N PHE A 33 7.53 13.86 -1.52
CA PHE A 33 6.59 13.82 -0.38
C PHE A 33 5.19 13.35 -0.79
N THR A 34 4.78 13.61 -2.03
CA THR A 34 3.52 13.07 -2.58
C THR A 34 3.60 11.55 -2.70
N LEU A 35 4.70 11.00 -3.24
CA LEU A 35 4.92 9.55 -3.30
C LEU A 35 4.93 8.91 -1.91
N ILE A 36 5.60 9.53 -0.93
CA ILE A 36 5.61 9.05 0.46
C ILE A 36 4.19 9.05 1.04
N THR A 37 3.43 10.12 0.82
CA THR A 37 2.05 10.24 1.31
C THR A 37 1.18 9.11 0.75
N VAL A 38 1.23 8.89 -0.57
CA VAL A 38 0.46 7.84 -1.24
C VAL A 38 0.90 6.46 -0.76
N GLY A 39 2.21 6.22 -0.61
CA GLY A 39 2.74 4.98 -0.05
C GLY A 39 2.25 4.70 1.38
N LEU A 40 2.22 5.72 2.24
CA LEU A 40 1.69 5.60 3.60
C LEU A 40 0.19 5.30 3.63
N LEU A 41 -0.59 5.91 2.72
CA LEU A 41 -2.01 5.62 2.57
C LEU A 41 -2.23 4.17 2.12
N MET A 42 -1.50 3.72 1.10
CA MET A 42 -1.55 2.33 0.62
C MET A 42 -1.17 1.35 1.72
N ALA A 43 -0.08 1.60 2.45
CA ALA A 43 0.30 0.79 3.61
C ALA A 43 -0.80 0.73 4.68
N GLY A 44 -1.49 1.84 4.94
CA GLY A 44 -2.63 1.90 5.85
C GLY A 44 -3.82 1.05 5.38
N VAL A 45 -4.13 1.10 4.08
CA VAL A 45 -5.19 0.28 3.47
C VAL A 45 -4.81 -1.21 3.54
N SER A 46 -3.61 -1.59 3.12
CA SER A 46 -3.13 -2.98 3.19
C SER A 46 -3.10 -3.50 4.62
N TYR A 47 -2.67 -2.69 5.60
CA TYR A 47 -2.71 -3.06 7.02
C TYR A 47 -4.14 -3.27 7.55
N THR A 48 -5.09 -2.45 7.09
CA THR A 48 -6.51 -2.61 7.43
C THR A 48 -7.06 -3.91 6.84
N GLY A 49 -6.75 -4.20 5.58
CA GLY A 49 -7.13 -5.44 4.92
C GLY A 49 -6.56 -6.67 5.64
N VAL A 50 -5.31 -6.61 6.10
CA VAL A 50 -4.69 -7.68 6.92
C VAL A 50 -5.45 -7.88 8.22
N CYS A 51 -5.83 -6.81 8.92
CA CYS A 51 -6.60 -6.91 10.17
C CYS A 51 -7.97 -7.56 9.96
N LEU A 52 -8.61 -7.30 8.81
CA LEU A 52 -9.86 -7.94 8.43
C LEU A 52 -9.63 -9.42 8.07
N PHE A 53 -8.59 -9.70 7.29
CA PHE A 53 -8.23 -11.06 6.88
C PHE A 53 -7.90 -11.96 8.08
N TYR A 54 -7.25 -11.41 9.09
CA TYR A 54 -6.95 -12.10 10.35
C TYR A 54 -8.18 -12.55 11.15
N LYS A 55 -9.35 -11.94 10.92
CA LYS A 55 -10.59 -12.44 11.52
C LYS A 55 -11.00 -13.80 10.95
N PHE A 56 -10.60 -14.10 9.71
CA PHE A 56 -10.95 -15.33 9.01
C PHE A 56 -9.82 -16.38 9.03
N ALA A 57 -8.55 -15.94 9.03
CA ALA A 57 -7.38 -16.83 9.00
C ALA A 57 -6.36 -16.46 10.10
N PRO A 58 -6.68 -16.71 11.39
CA PRO A 58 -5.84 -16.30 12.52
C PRO A 58 -4.45 -16.95 12.57
N SER A 59 -4.28 -18.13 11.96
CA SER A 59 -3.03 -18.91 11.98
C SER A 59 -2.00 -18.47 10.93
N MET A 60 -2.34 -17.54 10.03
CA MET A 60 -1.44 -17.12 8.96
C MET A 60 -0.34 -16.19 9.48
N SER A 61 0.88 -16.30 8.94
CA SER A 61 1.99 -15.38 9.24
C SER A 61 1.67 -13.94 8.79
N PRO A 62 2.03 -12.90 9.56
CA PRO A 62 1.72 -11.50 9.22
C PRO A 62 2.27 -11.08 7.87
N TYR A 63 3.47 -11.53 7.53
CA TYR A 63 4.10 -11.22 6.25
C TYR A 63 3.36 -11.85 5.06
N LYS A 64 2.87 -13.08 5.23
CA LYS A 64 2.09 -13.77 4.19
C LYS A 64 0.71 -13.13 4.02
N ALA A 65 0.05 -12.80 5.12
CA ALA A 65 -1.24 -12.13 5.10
C ALA A 65 -1.14 -10.75 4.43
N PHE A 66 -0.08 -9.99 4.75
CA PHE A 66 0.16 -8.69 4.13
C PHE A 66 0.41 -8.80 2.63
N ALA A 67 1.36 -9.66 2.19
CA ALA A 67 1.62 -9.85 0.77
C ALA A 67 0.39 -10.32 -0.02
N LEU A 68 -0.46 -11.17 0.58
CA LEU A 68 -1.69 -11.64 -0.06
C LEU A 68 -2.72 -10.50 -0.20
N VAL A 69 -2.93 -9.72 0.86
CA VAL A 69 -3.85 -8.57 0.82
C VAL A 69 -3.36 -7.50 -0.14
N ASP A 70 -2.07 -7.17 -0.10
CA ASP A 70 -1.46 -6.16 -0.97
C ASP A 70 -1.49 -6.59 -2.44
N GLY A 71 -1.27 -7.88 -2.71
CA GLY A 71 -1.44 -8.46 -4.05
C GLY A 71 -2.89 -8.41 -4.55
N LEU A 72 -3.87 -8.71 -3.69
CA LEU A 72 -5.30 -8.62 -4.04
C LEU A 72 -5.72 -7.18 -4.32
N ILE A 73 -5.27 -6.22 -3.51
CA ILE A 73 -5.53 -4.78 -3.71
C ILE A 73 -4.92 -4.33 -5.04
N GLY A 74 -3.65 -4.66 -5.29
CA GLY A 74 -2.96 -4.31 -6.53
C GLY A 74 -3.66 -4.88 -7.77
N LEU A 75 -4.07 -6.15 -7.71
CA LEU A 75 -4.81 -6.78 -8.81
C LEU A 75 -6.18 -6.11 -9.05
N ALA A 76 -6.92 -5.83 -7.98
CA ALA A 76 -8.22 -5.16 -8.08
C ALA A 76 -8.08 -3.75 -8.69
N LEU A 77 -7.07 -2.98 -8.28
CA LEU A 77 -6.78 -1.66 -8.80
C LEU A 77 -6.37 -1.70 -10.29
N ALA A 78 -5.55 -2.67 -10.67
CA ALA A 78 -5.15 -2.85 -12.06
C ALA A 78 -6.35 -3.21 -12.96
N LEU A 79 -7.21 -4.14 -12.51
CA LEU A 79 -8.42 -4.51 -13.24
C LEU A 79 -9.39 -3.34 -13.35
N TYR A 80 -9.60 -2.59 -12.26
CA TYR A 80 -10.41 -1.38 -12.28
C TYR A 80 -9.87 -0.35 -13.26
N ALA A 81 -8.55 -0.12 -13.25
CA ALA A 81 -7.93 0.87 -14.12
C ALA A 81 -8.08 0.51 -15.61
N VAL A 82 -7.90 -0.77 -15.96
CA VAL A 82 -8.13 -1.25 -17.32
C VAL A 82 -9.61 -1.10 -17.70
N TYR A 83 -10.53 -1.44 -16.79
CA TYR A 83 -11.96 -1.26 -17.02
C TYR A 83 -12.32 0.21 -17.28
N ASP A 84 -11.84 1.13 -16.45
CA ASP A 84 -12.04 2.57 -16.56
C ASP A 84 -11.55 3.09 -17.92
N ILE A 85 -10.35 2.70 -18.35
CA ILE A 85 -9.78 3.09 -19.66
C ILE A 85 -10.61 2.56 -20.84
N LEU A 86 -11.16 1.35 -20.73
CA LEU A 86 -11.86 0.69 -21.84
C LEU A 86 -13.34 1.07 -21.96
N THR A 87 -13.98 1.47 -20.85
CA THR A 87 -15.44 1.68 -20.80
C THR A 87 -15.85 3.13 -20.65
N ASP A 88 -14.95 3.99 -20.18
CA ASP A 88 -15.30 5.37 -19.92
C ASP A 88 -15.34 6.19 -21.21
N THR A 89 -16.27 7.14 -21.29
CA THR A 89 -16.51 7.96 -22.49
C THR A 89 -16.74 9.41 -22.10
N GLY A 90 -15.99 10.33 -22.72
CA GLY A 90 -16.05 11.76 -22.40
C GLY A 90 -14.67 12.42 -22.36
N TRP A 91 -14.64 13.68 -21.94
CA TRP A 91 -13.41 14.50 -21.93
C TRP A 91 -12.35 14.03 -20.93
N PHE A 92 -12.75 13.27 -19.90
CA PHE A 92 -11.87 12.70 -18.87
C PHE A 92 -11.88 11.17 -18.86
N ALA A 93 -12.34 10.55 -19.95
CA ALA A 93 -12.44 9.10 -20.07
C ALA A 93 -11.11 8.42 -19.76
N GLY A 94 -11.13 7.48 -18.80
CA GLY A 94 -9.96 6.69 -18.45
C GLY A 94 -8.88 7.44 -17.66
N LEU A 95 -9.12 8.69 -17.25
CA LEU A 95 -8.14 9.49 -16.51
C LEU A 95 -7.83 8.85 -15.15
N LEU A 96 -8.84 8.36 -14.44
CA LEU A 96 -8.66 7.69 -13.16
C LEU A 96 -7.87 6.39 -13.33
N GLY A 97 -8.20 5.59 -14.34
CA GLY A 97 -7.47 4.38 -14.68
C GLY A 97 -6.00 4.67 -15.03
N ALA A 98 -5.73 5.73 -15.81
CA ALA A 98 -4.38 6.15 -16.13
C ALA A 98 -3.60 6.58 -14.87
N ILE A 99 -4.21 7.35 -13.96
CA ILE A 99 -3.58 7.75 -12.69
C ILE A 99 -3.27 6.52 -11.83
N ILE A 100 -4.21 5.57 -11.73
CA ILE A 100 -4.03 4.35 -10.95
C ILE A 100 -2.86 3.53 -11.51
N LEU A 101 -2.78 3.34 -12.83
CA LEU A 101 -1.69 2.60 -13.46
C LEU A 101 -0.34 3.31 -13.37
N MET A 102 -0.32 4.64 -13.49
CA MET A 102 0.93 5.41 -13.51
C MET A 102 1.53 5.58 -12.11
N PHE A 103 0.70 5.73 -11.07
CA PHE A 103 1.17 6.06 -9.73
C PHE A 103 0.86 4.96 -8.72
N ILE A 104 -0.39 4.51 -8.62
CA ILE A 104 -0.82 3.63 -7.53
C ILE A 104 -0.29 2.21 -7.70
N VAL A 105 -0.37 1.64 -8.91
CA VAL A 105 0.12 0.27 -9.18
C VAL A 105 1.63 0.14 -8.93
N PRO A 106 2.49 1.06 -9.42
CA PRO A 106 3.92 1.02 -9.10
C PRO A 106 4.22 1.13 -7.60
N ILE A 107 3.49 1.99 -6.87
CA ILE A 107 3.64 2.13 -5.42
C ILE A 107 3.25 0.82 -4.71
N ASN A 108 2.13 0.20 -5.10
CA ASN A 108 1.69 -1.09 -4.58
C ASN A 108 2.73 -2.19 -4.86
N MET A 109 3.29 -2.24 -6.07
CA MET A 109 4.36 -3.18 -6.40
C MET A 109 5.61 -2.96 -5.53
N GLY A 110 5.96 -1.70 -5.26
CA GLY A 110 7.03 -1.35 -4.33
C GLY A 110 6.79 -1.87 -2.91
N LEU A 111 5.57 -1.72 -2.39
CA LEU A 111 5.15 -2.27 -1.11
C LEU A 111 5.32 -3.80 -1.06
N LEU A 112 4.82 -4.50 -2.08
CA LEU A 112 4.93 -5.96 -2.19
C LEU A 112 6.40 -6.43 -2.20
N VAL A 113 7.29 -5.69 -2.89
CA VAL A 113 8.74 -5.97 -2.87
C VAL A 113 9.33 -5.76 -1.48
N VAL A 114 8.96 -4.69 -0.78
CA VAL A 114 9.39 -4.44 0.60
C VAL A 114 8.95 -5.57 1.52
N ASP A 115 7.73 -6.08 1.37
CA ASP A 115 7.24 -7.20 2.18
C ASP A 115 7.98 -8.50 1.90
N LEU A 116 8.29 -8.78 0.64
CA LEU A 116 9.11 -9.94 0.25
C LEU A 116 10.50 -9.86 0.89
N ILE A 117 11.13 -8.68 0.89
CA ILE A 117 12.44 -8.44 1.53
C ILE A 117 12.33 -8.67 3.05
N LEU A 118 11.34 -8.07 3.70
CA LEU A 118 11.13 -8.22 5.14
C LEU A 118 10.86 -9.67 5.54
N TRP A 119 10.08 -10.39 4.73
CA TRP A 119 9.83 -11.82 4.93
C TRP A 119 11.12 -12.63 4.81
N TYR A 120 11.94 -12.37 3.80
CA TYR A 120 13.21 -13.08 3.60
C TYR A 120 14.19 -12.84 4.75
N ILE A 121 14.31 -11.60 5.22
CA ILE A 121 15.14 -11.24 6.39
C ILE A 121 14.62 -11.97 7.64
N HIS A 122 13.31 -11.97 7.89
CA HIS A 122 12.72 -12.65 9.02
C HIS A 122 12.97 -14.17 8.99
N LYS A 123 12.84 -14.78 7.81
CA LYS A 123 13.12 -16.21 7.59
C LYS A 123 14.58 -16.57 7.82
N ASN A 124 15.53 -15.72 7.43
CA ASN A 124 16.95 -15.94 7.68
C ASN A 124 17.31 -15.79 9.17
N ASN A 125 16.74 -14.81 9.87
CA ASN A 125 17.01 -14.57 11.29
C ASN A 125 16.37 -15.61 12.22
N THR A 126 15.33 -16.30 11.76
CA THR A 126 14.75 -17.45 12.49
C THR A 126 15.64 -18.67 12.33
N ARG A 127 16.07 -19.01 11.11
CA ARG A 127 17.03 -20.10 10.87
C ARG A 127 18.34 -20.00 11.67
N LYS A 128 18.90 -18.79 11.83
CA LYS A 128 20.13 -18.59 12.61
C LYS A 128 19.97 -18.77 14.12
N ARG A 129 18.75 -18.72 14.67
CA ARG A 129 18.47 -18.92 16.10
C ARG A 129 18.24 -20.38 16.47
N ASP A 130 17.92 -21.20 15.48
CA ASP A 130 17.69 -22.63 15.64
C ASP A 130 18.96 -23.46 15.35
N GLN A 131 20.09 -22.79 15.10
CA GLN A 131 21.45 -23.35 14.97
C GLN A 131 22.26 -23.01 16.22
#